data_AF-A0A0F9EFM0-F1
#
_entry.id   AF-A0A0F9EFM0-F1
#
_cell.length_a   1.000
_cell.length_b   1.000
_cell.length_c   1.000
_cell.angle_alpha   90.00
_cell.angle_beta   90.00
_cell.angle_gamma   90.00
#
_symmetry.space_group_name_H-M   'P 1'
#
loop_
_entity.id
_entity.type
_entity.pdbx_description
1 polymer ?
#
loop_
_entity_poly.entity_id
_entity_poly.type
_entity_poly.pdbx_seq_one_letter_code
_entity_poly.pdbx_strand_id
1 'polypeptide(L)'
;MKELTKLSKFYNKNDSNKTIERRYKNCIPSIRLTLKRIIPTKRFQSLKNSLRSQGWKDWHILMGIFNFVMNYRMEKMGISGNQYAMIKFQETYPYQEEKDDNVYVPLSEITEKNLKVGLESSQLATICVLGLSIPHNTAIKKEKISEILNKFNYWEDDVKHEALFDL
;
A
#
# COMPACT_ATOMS: atom_id res chain seq x y z
N MET A 1 -21.38 8.57 18.20
CA MET A 1 -22.04 7.96 17.02
C MET A 1 -21.21 8.28 15.79
N LYS A 2 -20.58 7.28 15.15
CA LYS A 2 -20.05 7.47 13.80
C LYS A 2 -21.26 7.57 12.87
N GLU A 3 -21.42 8.66 12.14
CA GLU A 3 -22.37 8.69 11.03
C GLU A 3 -22.07 7.49 10.12
N LEU A 4 -23.07 6.64 9.89
CA LEU A 4 -23.02 5.60 8.86
C LEU A 4 -22.80 6.32 7.54
N THR A 5 -21.55 6.37 7.09
CA THR A 5 -21.21 7.00 5.81
C THR A 5 -21.91 6.18 4.74
N LYS A 6 -22.93 6.76 4.11
CA LYS A 6 -23.65 6.10 3.02
C LYS A 6 -22.64 5.76 1.92
N LEU A 7 -22.56 4.48 1.55
CA LEU A 7 -21.69 4.01 0.49
C LEU A 7 -22.00 4.75 -0.82
N SER A 8 -20.96 4.97 -1.62
CA SER A 8 -21.09 5.59 -2.94
C SER A 8 -22.00 4.75 -3.83
N LYS A 9 -22.82 5.39 -4.68
CA LYS A 9 -23.58 4.68 -5.72
C LYS A 9 -22.69 3.96 -6.76
N PHE A 10 -21.41 4.34 -6.81
CA PHE A 10 -20.40 3.74 -7.67
C PHE A 10 -19.59 2.65 -6.96
N TYR A 11 -19.88 2.37 -5.70
CA TYR A 11 -19.22 1.28 -4.99
C TYR A 11 -19.76 -0.08 -5.45
N ASN A 12 -18.84 -0.99 -5.74
CA ASN A 12 -19.13 -2.39 -6.03
C ASN A 12 -18.23 -3.30 -5.20
N LYS A 13 -18.84 -4.14 -4.35
CA LYS A 13 -18.13 -5.06 -3.46
C LYS A 13 -17.26 -6.08 -4.22
N ASN A 14 -17.73 -6.58 -5.35
CA ASN A 14 -16.99 -7.56 -6.16
C ASN A 14 -15.73 -6.93 -6.77
N ASP A 15 -15.83 -5.70 -7.26
CA ASP A 15 -14.67 -4.99 -7.82
C ASP A 15 -13.66 -4.60 -6.74
N SER A 16 -14.14 -4.21 -5.56
CA SER A 16 -13.31 -4.00 -4.37
C SER A 16 -12.55 -5.28 -3.99
N ASN A 17 -13.26 -6.41 -3.86
CA ASN A 17 -12.66 -7.71 -3.54
C ASN A 17 -11.60 -8.12 -4.58
N LYS A 18 -11.92 -8.04 -5.89
CA LYS A 18 -10.96 -8.32 -6.97
C LYS A 18 -9.72 -7.44 -6.89
N THR A 19 -9.88 -6.17 -6.50
CA THR A 19 -8.75 -5.25 -6.33
C THR A 19 -7.87 -5.69 -5.16
N ILE A 20 -8.46 -6.10 -4.04
CA ILE A 20 -7.73 -6.60 -2.88
C ILE A 20 -7.00 -7.91 -3.20
N GLU A 21 -7.65 -8.86 -3.88
CA GLU A 21 -7.03 -10.12 -4.34
C GLU A 21 -5.81 -9.84 -5.24
N ARG A 22 -5.93 -8.89 -6.17
CA ARG A 22 -4.82 -8.48 -7.04
C ARG A 22 -3.65 -7.89 -6.25
N ARG A 23 -3.90 -7.14 -5.18
CA ARG A 23 -2.84 -6.58 -4.32
C ARG A 23 -2.03 -7.69 -3.65
N TYR A 24 -2.71 -8.66 -3.04
CA TYR A 24 -2.03 -9.83 -2.47
C TYR A 24 -1.21 -10.57 -3.53
N LYS A 25 -1.80 -10.85 -4.70
CA LYS A 25 -1.14 -11.59 -5.77
C LYS A 25 0.06 -10.86 -6.37
N ASN A 26 -0.07 -9.56 -6.64
CA ASN A 26 0.88 -8.83 -7.48
C ASN A 26 1.97 -8.11 -6.67
N CYS A 27 1.70 -7.72 -5.42
CA CYS A 27 2.69 -6.97 -4.64
C CYS A 27 3.74 -7.87 -3.98
N ILE A 28 3.39 -9.11 -3.62
CA ILE A 28 4.31 -10.01 -2.91
C ILE A 28 5.58 -10.31 -3.72
N PRO A 29 5.53 -10.68 -5.02
CA PRO A 29 6.72 -11.03 -5.80
C PRO A 29 7.86 -10.00 -5.73
N SER A 30 7.54 -8.71 -5.84
CA SER A 30 8.52 -7.61 -5.92
C SER A 30 9.11 -7.20 -4.57
N ILE A 31 8.58 -7.73 -3.47
CA ILE A 31 9.10 -7.51 -2.11
C ILE A 31 9.25 -8.80 -1.28
N ARG A 32 9.27 -9.97 -1.93
CA ARG A 32 9.27 -11.29 -1.27
C ARG A 32 10.46 -11.51 -0.33
N LEU A 33 11.67 -11.14 -0.73
CA LEU A 33 12.88 -11.23 0.09
C LEU A 33 12.84 -10.22 1.23
N THR A 34 12.31 -9.02 0.99
CA THR A 34 12.09 -8.02 2.05
C THR A 34 11.10 -8.53 3.09
N LEU A 35 9.98 -9.11 2.68
CA LEU A 35 8.99 -9.74 3.56
C LEU A 35 9.63 -10.87 4.39
N LYS A 36 10.39 -11.75 3.74
CA LYS A 36 11.12 -12.85 4.41
C LYS A 36 12.06 -12.36 5.51
N ARG A 37 12.67 -11.19 5.34
CA ARG A 37 13.57 -10.58 6.35
C ARG A 37 12.81 -9.92 7.50
N ILE A 38 11.70 -9.23 7.23
CA ILE A 38 11.01 -8.41 8.25
C ILE A 38 10.04 -9.22 9.11
N ILE A 39 9.31 -10.18 8.51
CA ILE A 39 8.25 -10.95 9.18
C ILE A 39 8.71 -11.64 10.48
N PRO A 40 9.86 -12.35 10.51
CA PRO A 40 10.28 -13.06 11.73
C PRO A 40 10.77 -12.14 12.85
N THR A 41 10.87 -10.83 12.61
CA THR A 41 11.43 -9.92 13.62
C THR A 41 10.37 -9.53 14.67
N LYS A 42 10.75 -9.57 15.96
CA LYS A 42 9.88 -9.11 17.06
C LYS A 42 9.38 -7.67 16.85
N ARG A 43 10.25 -6.81 16.32
CA ARG A 43 9.92 -5.42 15.98
C ARG A 43 8.76 -5.34 14.98
N PHE A 44 8.80 -6.12 13.91
CA PHE A 44 7.72 -6.13 12.93
C PHE A 44 6.44 -6.72 13.51
N GLN A 45 6.53 -7.77 14.32
CA GLN A 45 5.36 -8.36 14.98
C GLN A 45 4.64 -7.35 15.88
N SER A 46 5.38 -6.57 16.68
CA SER A 46 4.82 -5.48 17.47
C SER A 46 4.19 -4.38 16.60
N LEU A 47 4.88 -3.98 15.52
CA LEU A 47 4.38 -2.97 14.58
C LEU A 47 3.08 -3.42 13.89
N LYS A 48 3.04 -4.65 13.37
CA LYS A 48 1.86 -5.27 12.74
C LYS A 48 0.67 -5.26 13.70
N ASN A 49 0.88 -5.70 14.95
CA ASN A 49 -0.20 -5.76 15.93
C ASN A 49 -0.72 -4.36 16.29
N SER A 50 0.18 -3.37 16.41
CA SER A 50 -0.22 -1.96 16.56
C SER A 50 -1.08 -1.51 15.38
N LEU A 51 -0.64 -1.71 14.14
CA LEU A 51 -1.38 -1.32 12.94
C LEU A 51 -2.76 -2.01 12.84
N ARG A 52 -2.83 -3.33 13.10
CA ARG A 52 -4.10 -4.07 13.13
C ARG A 52 -5.04 -3.52 14.22
N SER A 53 -4.51 -3.14 15.39
CA SER A 53 -5.32 -2.51 16.45
C SER A 53 -5.89 -1.14 16.05
N GLN A 54 -5.24 -0.45 15.11
CA GLN A 54 -5.73 0.79 14.50
C GLN A 54 -6.75 0.55 13.36
N GLY A 55 -7.12 -0.70 13.10
CA GLY A 55 -8.07 -1.08 12.06
C GLY A 55 -7.44 -1.38 10.70
N TRP A 56 -6.12 -1.46 10.60
CA TRP A 56 -5.49 -1.87 9.35
C TRP A 56 -5.77 -3.35 9.07
N LYS A 57 -5.96 -3.64 7.79
CA LYS A 57 -6.09 -5.00 7.24
C LYS A 57 -4.73 -5.44 6.73
N ASP A 58 -4.55 -6.73 6.49
CA ASP A 58 -3.25 -7.22 6.03
C ASP A 58 -2.87 -6.64 4.67
N TRP A 59 -3.83 -6.43 3.77
CA TRP A 59 -3.55 -5.78 2.49
C TRP A 59 -3.17 -4.31 2.68
N HIS A 60 -3.69 -3.60 3.69
CA HIS A 60 -3.26 -2.24 4.01
C HIS A 60 -1.78 -2.23 4.42
N ILE A 61 -1.38 -3.16 5.29
CA ILE A 61 0.00 -3.31 5.75
C ILE A 61 0.90 -3.68 4.57
N LEU A 62 0.48 -4.65 3.73
CA LEU A 62 1.20 -5.06 2.53
C LEU A 62 1.41 -3.90 1.57
N MET A 63 0.37 -3.11 1.28
CA MET A 63 0.49 -1.93 0.41
C MET A 63 1.37 -0.85 1.02
N GLY A 64 1.34 -0.67 2.35
CA GLY A 64 2.25 0.22 3.07
C GLY A 64 3.72 -0.18 2.87
N ILE A 65 4.03 -1.46 3.06
CA ILE A 65 5.40 -2.00 2.88
C ILE A 65 5.80 -1.90 1.41
N PHE A 66 4.95 -2.38 0.50
CA PHE A 66 5.22 -2.39 -0.93
C PHE A 66 5.56 -1.00 -1.46
N ASN A 67 4.67 -0.02 -1.26
CA ASN A 67 4.91 1.34 -1.76
C ASN A 67 6.11 2.00 -1.08
N PHE A 68 6.32 1.77 0.21
CA PHE A 68 7.50 2.28 0.89
C PHE A 68 8.79 1.71 0.27
N VAL A 69 8.86 0.39 0.08
CA VAL A 69 10.03 -0.27 -0.52
C VAL A 69 10.28 0.25 -1.93
N MET A 70 9.24 0.35 -2.77
CA MET A 70 9.39 0.90 -4.12
C MET A 70 9.95 2.32 -4.08
N ASN A 71 9.37 3.21 -3.28
CA ASN A 71 9.81 4.60 -3.15
C ASN A 71 11.25 4.70 -2.62
N TYR A 72 11.61 3.91 -1.61
CA TYR A 72 12.96 3.85 -1.08
C TYR A 72 13.97 3.46 -2.17
N ARG A 73 13.66 2.43 -2.97
CA ARG A 73 14.53 2.00 -4.07
C ARG A 73 14.67 3.08 -5.14
N MET A 74 13.57 3.74 -5.53
CA MET A 74 13.60 4.85 -6.48
C MET A 74 14.48 6.01 -5.98
N GLU A 75 14.45 6.31 -4.69
CA GLU A 75 15.29 7.34 -4.08
C GLU A 75 16.77 6.95 -4.14
N LYS A 76 17.12 5.73 -3.72
CA LYS A 76 18.51 5.26 -3.70
C LYS A 76 19.11 5.03 -5.08
N MET A 77 18.28 4.73 -6.08
CA MET A 77 18.70 4.66 -7.49
C MET A 77 18.83 6.06 -8.13
N GLY A 78 18.48 7.15 -7.42
CA GLY A 78 18.57 8.51 -7.94
C GLY A 78 17.52 8.86 -9.00
N ILE A 79 16.45 8.07 -9.13
CA ILE A 79 15.45 8.24 -10.19
C ILE A 79 14.26 9.13 -9.78
N SER A 80 14.13 9.47 -8.51
CA SER A 80 12.96 10.20 -7.96
C SER A 80 12.77 11.64 -8.49
N GLY A 81 13.76 12.20 -9.19
CA GLY A 81 13.66 13.51 -9.86
C GLY A 81 13.45 13.43 -11.37
N ASN A 82 13.42 12.22 -11.95
CA ASN A 82 13.29 12.01 -13.39
C ASN A 82 11.96 11.32 -13.69
N GLN A 83 10.98 12.12 -14.14
CA GLN A 83 9.62 11.65 -14.38
C GLN A 83 9.55 10.46 -15.34
N TYR A 84 10.35 10.47 -16.41
CA TYR A 84 10.39 9.34 -17.37
C TYR A 84 10.91 8.06 -16.70
N ALA A 85 12.00 8.16 -15.94
CA ALA A 85 12.57 7.02 -15.22
C ALA A 85 11.61 6.49 -14.15
N MET A 86 10.89 7.38 -13.45
CA MET A 86 9.88 7.00 -12.46
C MET A 86 8.71 6.24 -13.09
N ILE A 87 8.15 6.75 -14.19
CA ILE A 87 7.07 6.06 -14.91
C ILE A 87 7.53 4.68 -15.35
N LYS A 88 8.71 4.58 -15.98
CA LYS A 88 9.27 3.30 -16.44
C LYS A 88 9.50 2.33 -15.28
N PHE A 89 9.98 2.82 -14.13
CA PHE A 89 10.13 2.01 -12.93
C PHE A 89 8.77 1.50 -12.43
N GLN A 90 7.77 2.37 -12.33
CA GLN A 90 6.43 2.01 -11.85
C GLN A 90 5.70 1.03 -12.80
N GLU A 91 5.96 1.10 -14.10
CA GLU A 91 5.36 0.19 -15.09
C GLU A 91 5.98 -1.21 -15.07
N THR A 92 7.27 -1.32 -14.71
CA THR A 92 8.03 -2.56 -14.89
C THR A 92 8.34 -3.26 -13.58
N TYR A 93 8.74 -2.51 -12.55
CA TYR A 93 9.32 -3.05 -11.33
C TYR A 93 8.31 -3.78 -10.42
N PRO A 94 7.04 -3.32 -10.26
CA PRO A 94 6.05 -4.04 -9.44
C PRO A 94 5.78 -5.48 -9.88
N TYR A 95 5.99 -5.78 -11.16
CA TYR A 95 5.71 -7.07 -11.78
C TYR A 95 6.93 -7.99 -11.86
N GLN A 96 8.07 -7.55 -11.32
CA GLN A 96 9.30 -8.35 -11.29
C GLN A 96 9.45 -9.05 -9.94
N GLU A 97 10.00 -10.26 -9.96
CA GLU A 97 10.47 -10.93 -8.74
C GLU A 97 11.59 -10.11 -8.11
N GLU A 98 11.54 -9.96 -6.78
CA GLU A 98 12.64 -9.38 -6.02
C GLU A 98 13.90 -10.23 -6.15
N LYS A 99 15.02 -9.58 -6.44
CA LYS A 99 16.35 -10.19 -6.59
C LYS A 99 17.28 -9.72 -5.48
N ASP A 100 18.32 -10.50 -5.20
CA ASP A 100 19.31 -10.18 -4.16
C ASP A 100 20.14 -8.91 -4.47
N ASP A 101 20.27 -8.56 -5.74
CA ASP A 101 20.95 -7.35 -6.21
C ASP A 101 20.05 -6.10 -6.15
N ASN A 102 18.77 -6.25 -5.82
CA ASN A 102 17.90 -5.10 -5.62
C ASN A 102 18.36 -4.31 -4.39
N VAL A 103 18.18 -2.99 -4.45
CA VAL A 103 18.52 -2.11 -3.33
C VAL A 103 17.89 -2.63 -2.04
N TYR A 104 18.77 -2.90 -1.07
CA TYR A 104 18.43 -3.40 0.25
C TYR A 104 17.71 -2.33 1.06
N VAL A 105 16.60 -2.70 1.69
CA VAL A 105 15.87 -1.84 2.62
C VAL A 105 16.24 -2.24 4.06
N PRO A 106 16.90 -1.36 4.83
CA PRO A 106 17.23 -1.66 6.22
C PRO A 106 15.98 -1.90 7.07
N LEU A 107 16.05 -2.87 7.99
CA LEU A 107 14.95 -3.15 8.92
C LEU A 107 14.58 -1.94 9.79
N SER A 108 15.55 -1.05 10.05
CA SER A 108 15.35 0.20 10.78
C SER A 108 14.38 1.16 10.08
N GLU A 109 14.27 1.08 8.76
CA GLU A 109 13.39 1.90 7.93
C GLU A 109 11.94 1.41 7.93
N ILE A 110 11.70 0.17 8.34
CA ILE A 110 10.35 -0.37 8.51
C ILE A 110 9.78 0.19 9.83
N THR A 111 9.07 1.30 9.69
CA THR A 111 8.46 2.08 10.77
C THR A 111 7.01 2.40 10.45
N GLU A 112 6.19 2.62 11.47
CA GLU A 112 4.80 3.04 11.30
C GLU A 112 4.68 4.29 10.41
N LYS A 113 5.54 5.28 10.63
CA LYS A 113 5.61 6.51 9.83
C LYS A 113 5.79 6.20 8.35
N ASN A 114 6.77 5.37 8.01
CA ASN A 114 7.11 5.06 6.62
C ASN A 114 6.02 4.19 5.96
N LEU A 115 5.45 3.21 6.69
CA LEU A 115 4.34 2.41 6.18
C LEU A 115 3.07 3.24 5.96
N LYS A 116 2.82 4.25 6.79
CA LYS A 116 1.72 5.20 6.60
C LYS A 116 1.87 6.01 5.31
N VAL A 117 3.07 6.54 5.03
CA VAL A 117 3.36 7.23 3.77
C VAL A 117 3.19 6.29 2.57
N GLY A 118 3.62 5.03 2.70
CA GLY A 118 3.38 4.00 1.69
C GLY A 118 1.89 3.73 1.45
N LEU A 119 1.09 3.63 2.51
CA LEU A 119 -0.35 3.41 2.39
C LEU A 119 -1.04 4.62 1.75
N GLU A 120 -0.64 5.85 2.10
CA GLU A 120 -1.15 7.08 1.48
C GLU A 120 -0.92 7.08 -0.04
N SER A 121 0.21 6.57 -0.51
CA SER A 121 0.47 6.39 -1.95
C SER A 121 -0.50 5.38 -2.58
N SER A 122 -0.78 4.27 -1.90
CA SER A 122 -1.80 3.31 -2.35
C SER A 122 -3.21 3.90 -2.38
N GLN A 123 -3.55 4.77 -1.43
CA GLN A 123 -4.86 5.43 -1.34
C GLN A 123 -5.07 6.36 -2.54
N LEU A 124 -4.05 7.17 -2.88
CA LEU A 124 -4.07 8.03 -4.06
C LEU A 124 -4.21 7.22 -5.36
N ALA A 125 -3.44 6.14 -5.51
CA ALA A 125 -3.57 5.25 -6.66
C ALA A 125 -4.98 4.64 -6.77
N THR A 126 -5.60 4.31 -5.64
CA THR A 126 -6.97 3.78 -5.62
C THR A 126 -7.98 4.81 -6.12
N ILE A 127 -7.85 6.07 -5.72
CA ILE A 127 -8.71 7.17 -6.21
C ILE A 127 -8.62 7.27 -7.74
N CYS A 128 -7.41 7.21 -8.31
CA CYS A 128 -7.22 7.25 -9.76
C CYS A 128 -7.89 6.05 -10.46
N VAL A 129 -7.76 4.84 -9.91
CA VAL A 129 -8.40 3.62 -10.46
C VAL A 129 -9.92 3.71 -10.43
N LEU A 130 -10.49 4.41 -9.45
CA LEU A 130 -11.93 4.69 -9.38
C LEU A 130 -12.40 5.73 -10.42
N GLY A 131 -11.52 6.20 -11.31
CA GLY A 131 -11.83 7.19 -12.33
C GLY A 131 -11.95 8.61 -11.78
N LEU A 132 -11.55 8.83 -10.52
CA LEU A 132 -11.56 10.14 -9.90
C LEU A 132 -10.23 10.83 -10.18
N SER A 133 -10.29 12.05 -10.74
CA SER A 133 -9.11 12.87 -10.93
C SER A 133 -8.89 13.76 -9.69
N ILE A 134 -7.64 13.79 -9.24
CA ILE A 134 -7.16 14.79 -8.28
C ILE A 134 -6.62 15.95 -9.11
N PRO A 135 -7.22 17.16 -9.08
CA PRO A 135 -6.72 18.27 -9.87
C PRO A 135 -5.27 18.57 -9.51
N HIS A 136 -4.42 18.68 -10.52
CA HIS A 136 -3.03 19.10 -10.37
C HIS A 136 -2.99 20.44 -9.63
N ASN A 137 -2.19 20.54 -8.56
CA ASN A 137 -2.05 21.71 -7.67
C ASN A 137 -3.12 21.92 -6.58
N THR A 138 -4.03 20.97 -6.35
CA THR A 138 -4.83 21.01 -5.11
C THR A 138 -4.07 20.31 -4.00
N ALA A 139 -3.74 21.05 -2.93
CA ALA A 139 -3.35 20.44 -1.67
C ALA A 139 -4.56 19.69 -1.08
N ILE A 140 -4.79 18.45 -1.54
CA ILE A 140 -5.87 17.64 -0.99
C ILE A 140 -5.47 17.24 0.42
N LYS A 141 -6.27 17.72 1.37
CA LYS A 141 -6.20 17.33 2.78
C LYS A 141 -6.41 15.82 2.92
N LYS A 142 -5.57 15.13 3.69
CA LYS A 142 -5.61 13.67 3.88
C LYS A 142 -6.97 13.19 4.36
N GLU A 143 -7.65 14.02 5.14
CA GLU A 143 -9.00 13.77 5.64
C GLU A 143 -10.00 13.60 4.50
N LYS A 144 -9.86 14.36 3.41
CA LYS A 144 -10.74 14.26 2.23
C LYS A 144 -10.52 12.98 1.43
N ILE A 145 -9.27 12.52 1.32
CA ILE A 145 -8.95 11.22 0.73
C ILE A 145 -9.64 10.11 1.54
N SER A 146 -9.51 10.16 2.86
CA SER A 146 -10.15 9.15 3.73
C SER A 146 -11.68 9.21 3.68
N GLU A 147 -12.29 10.39 3.64
CA GLU A 147 -13.74 10.55 3.47
C GLU A 147 -14.25 9.92 2.17
N ILE A 148 -13.52 10.11 1.06
CA ILE A 148 -13.86 9.49 -0.23
C ILE A 148 -13.73 7.97 -0.10
N LEU A 149 -12.59 7.47 0.37
CA LEU A 149 -12.31 6.04 0.45
C LEU A 149 -13.26 5.29 1.41
N ASN A 150 -13.74 5.94 2.47
CA ASN A 150 -14.79 5.41 3.34
C ASN A 150 -16.07 5.09 2.55
N LYS A 151 -16.45 5.93 1.57
CA LYS A 151 -17.62 5.69 0.71
C LYS A 151 -17.43 4.51 -0.25
N PHE A 152 -16.20 4.05 -0.45
CA PHE A 152 -15.86 2.87 -1.24
C PHE A 152 -15.47 1.68 -0.35
N ASN A 153 -15.82 1.73 0.94
CA ASN A 153 -15.57 0.69 1.92
C ASN A 153 -14.10 0.26 2.06
N TYR A 154 -13.15 1.15 1.72
CA TYR A 154 -11.72 0.85 1.64
C TYR A 154 -11.18 0.25 2.95
N TRP A 155 -11.59 0.80 4.11
CA TRP A 155 -11.06 0.35 5.40
C TRP A 155 -11.68 -0.96 5.91
N GLU A 156 -12.88 -1.29 5.44
CA GLU A 156 -13.67 -2.40 5.96
C GLU A 156 -13.58 -3.63 5.06
N ASP A 157 -13.44 -3.43 3.75
CA ASP A 157 -13.35 -4.52 2.79
C ASP A 157 -12.07 -5.34 2.96
N ASP A 158 -12.26 -6.65 2.94
CA ASP A 158 -11.20 -7.64 2.87
C ASP A 158 -11.70 -8.88 2.13
N VAL A 159 -10.77 -9.78 1.83
CA VAL A 159 -11.01 -11.07 1.17
C VAL A 159 -10.33 -12.17 1.97
N LYS A 160 -10.74 -13.43 1.77
CA LYS A 160 -10.03 -14.54 2.39
C LYS A 160 -8.62 -14.64 1.77
N HIS A 161 -7.59 -14.66 2.61
CA HIS A 161 -6.20 -14.78 2.19
C HIS A 161 -5.43 -15.67 3.17
N GLU A 162 -4.26 -16.17 2.75
CA GLU A 162 -3.33 -16.85 3.66
C GLU A 162 -2.82 -15.88 4.74
N ALA A 163 -2.47 -16.41 5.90
CA ALA A 163 -2.00 -15.60 7.04
C ALA A 163 -0.57 -15.07 6.78
N LEU A 164 -0.45 -14.09 5.90
CA LEU A 164 0.80 -13.59 5.32
C LEU A 164 1.84 -13.19 6.38
N PHE A 165 1.39 -12.63 7.50
CA PHE A 165 2.28 -12.08 8.52
C PHE A 165 2.28 -12.86 9.85
N ASP A 166 1.60 -14.00 9.90
CA ASP A 166 1.46 -14.81 11.11
C ASP A 166 2.25 -16.14 11.02
N LEU A 167 3.27 -16.15 10.14
CA LEU A 167 4.27 -17.22 10.00
C LEU A 167 5.33 -17.18 11.09
#